data_AF-A0A2U3EK65-F1
#
_entry.id   AF-A0A2U3EK65-F1
#
_cell.length_a   1.000
_cell.length_b   1.000
_cell.length_c   1.000
_cell.angle_alpha   90.00
_cell.angle_beta   90.00
_cell.angle_gamma   90.00
#
_symmetry.space_group_name_H-M   'P 1'
#
loop_
_entity.id
_entity.type
_entity.pdbx_description
1 polymer ?
#
loop_
_entity_poly.entity_id
_entity_poly.type
_entity_poly.pdbx_seq_one_letter_code
_entity_poly.pdbx_strand_id
1 'polypeptide(L)'
;MSEYYYAASAPAGLTSGRHFKRSRSIKSDDPLNLRGPLEVVGSLKSGRSISLEGDFVVRGKLDAYGDITMNGSVTCEGDIKAYGNISVTGYLSARYGVPGVNGIKGYGKLKIEGTLEGTEVEVYGNLSITGYLKCRKLVVYGSLTLIGPSSTYVVEESEEVVGAKLMREQEADWEF
;
A
#
# COMPACT_ATOMS: atom_id res chain seq x y z
N MET A 1 26.93 58.49 8.27
CA MET A 1 27.26 57.12 8.71
C MET A 1 26.02 56.61 9.41
N SER A 2 25.27 55.62 8.93
CA SER A 2 25.62 54.39 8.22
C SER A 2 24.41 53.87 7.42
N GLU A 3 24.71 53.13 6.37
CA GLU A 3 23.83 52.64 5.30
C GLU A 3 23.04 51.35 5.62
N TYR A 4 22.11 51.05 4.69
CA TYR A 4 21.53 49.75 4.28
C TYR A 4 20.44 49.09 5.17
N TYR A 5 19.42 48.35 4.68
CA TYR A 5 19.19 47.63 3.41
C TYR A 5 17.67 47.62 3.06
N TYR A 6 17.33 47.71 1.78
CA TYR A 6 16.03 47.28 1.24
C TYR A 6 15.98 45.75 1.19
N ALA A 7 14.88 45.14 1.63
CA ALA A 7 14.50 43.80 1.18
C ALA A 7 12.99 43.80 0.90
N ALA A 8 12.69 43.59 -0.39
CA ALA A 8 11.37 43.60 -0.98
C ALA A 8 10.45 42.54 -0.36
N SER A 9 9.19 42.93 -0.15
CA SER A 9 8.08 42.02 0.11
C SER A 9 7.89 41.06 -1.06
N ALA A 10 8.24 39.80 -0.88
CA ALA A 10 7.79 38.72 -1.75
C ALA A 10 6.38 38.26 -1.31
N PRO A 11 5.45 38.01 -2.26
CA PRO A 11 4.08 37.65 -1.94
C PRO A 11 4.03 36.23 -1.36
N ALA A 12 3.24 36.04 -0.29
CA ALA A 12 2.98 34.74 0.29
C ALA A 12 2.29 33.85 -0.76
N GLY A 13 3.06 32.91 -1.30
CA GLY A 13 2.56 31.90 -2.23
C GLY A 13 1.48 31.04 -1.57
N LEU A 14 0.36 30.90 -2.26
CA LEU A 14 -0.64 29.87 -2.03
C LEU A 14 0.04 28.50 -2.04
N THR A 15 0.25 27.88 -0.88
CA THR A 15 0.38 26.43 -0.80
C THR A 15 -0.94 25.87 -0.28
N SER A 16 -1.85 25.60 -1.21
CA SER A 16 -2.97 24.69 -0.98
C SER A 16 -2.40 23.27 -0.82
N GLY A 17 -1.76 23.03 0.33
CA GLY A 17 -1.25 21.71 0.70
C GLY A 17 -2.34 21.01 1.50
N ARG A 18 -2.83 19.86 1.03
CA ARG A 18 -3.57 18.90 1.87
C ARG A 18 -2.84 18.80 3.21
N HIS A 19 -3.45 19.30 4.29
CA HIS A 19 -2.85 19.24 5.62
C HIS A 19 -2.88 17.78 6.11
N PHE A 20 -1.86 17.00 5.76
CA PHE A 20 -1.63 15.71 6.40
C PHE A 20 -1.21 15.95 7.84
N LYS A 21 -1.88 15.32 8.80
CA LYS A 21 -1.34 15.23 10.16
C LYS A 21 -0.05 14.44 10.08
N ARG A 22 1.06 14.98 10.60
CA ARG A 22 2.38 14.35 10.49
C ARG A 22 2.70 13.59 11.77
N SER A 23 3.03 12.30 11.65
CA SER A 23 3.45 11.45 12.76
C SER A 23 4.85 10.89 12.51
N ARG A 24 5.53 10.51 13.60
CA ARG A 24 6.81 9.79 13.56
C ARG A 24 6.52 8.30 13.31
N SER A 25 7.26 7.38 13.94
CA SER A 25 6.88 5.96 13.90
C SER A 25 5.71 5.72 14.84
N ILE A 26 4.74 4.90 14.42
CA ILE A 26 3.61 4.46 15.24
C ILE A 26 3.83 2.97 15.49
N LYS A 27 3.86 2.57 16.76
CA LYS A 27 4.03 1.17 17.17
C LYS A 27 3.01 0.86 18.26
N SER A 28 2.33 -0.27 18.14
CA SER A 28 1.34 -0.75 19.11
C SER A 28 1.33 -2.27 19.11
N ASP A 29 1.10 -2.89 20.27
CA ASP A 29 0.85 -4.32 20.36
C ASP A 29 -0.63 -4.65 20.08
N ASP A 30 -1.51 -3.66 20.22
CA ASP A 30 -2.94 -3.71 19.89
C ASP A 30 -3.24 -3.30 18.45
N PRO A 31 -4.45 -3.57 17.93
CA PRO A 31 -4.85 -3.19 16.58
C PRO A 31 -4.74 -1.69 16.36
N LEU A 32 -4.16 -1.29 15.23
CA LEU A 32 -4.04 0.13 14.85
C LEU A 32 -5.14 0.48 13.86
N ASN A 33 -6.05 1.35 14.27
CA ASN A 33 -7.06 1.94 13.39
C ASN A 33 -6.76 3.42 13.20
N LEU A 34 -6.32 3.80 12.00
CA LEU A 34 -5.94 5.17 11.68
C LEU A 34 -6.86 5.74 10.62
N ARG A 35 -7.19 7.02 10.76
CA ARG A 35 -7.99 7.78 9.80
C ARG A 35 -7.19 8.94 9.25
N GLY A 36 -7.15 9.01 7.92
CA GLY A 36 -6.42 10.02 7.16
C GLY A 36 -7.19 11.34 7.05
N PRO A 37 -6.56 12.39 6.48
CA PRO A 37 -5.22 12.37 5.88
C PRO A 37 -4.08 12.35 6.93
N LEU A 38 -3.19 11.35 6.85
CA LEU A 38 -2.02 11.21 7.75
C LEU A 38 -0.72 10.94 6.97
N GLU A 39 0.35 11.65 7.31
CA GLU A 39 1.70 11.36 6.86
C GLU A 39 2.49 10.75 8.03
N VAL A 40 3.03 9.55 7.82
CA VAL A 40 3.89 8.84 8.77
C VAL A 40 5.31 8.84 8.22
N VAL A 41 6.16 9.68 8.81
CA VAL A 41 7.57 9.77 8.41
C VAL A 41 8.36 8.53 8.83
N GLY A 42 7.89 7.87 9.88
CA GLY A 42 8.48 6.64 10.40
C GLY A 42 7.84 5.38 9.83
N SER A 43 8.03 4.27 10.54
CA SER A 43 7.35 3.01 10.24
C SER A 43 6.05 2.88 11.04
N LEU A 44 5.06 2.19 10.50
CA LEU A 44 3.91 1.69 11.24
C LEU A 44 4.14 0.22 11.59
N LYS A 45 4.00 -0.12 12.87
CA LYS A 45 4.07 -1.50 13.34
C LYS A 45 2.92 -1.84 14.26
N SER A 46 2.27 -2.97 14.03
CA SER A 46 1.21 -3.51 14.90
C SER A 46 1.51 -4.95 15.30
N GLY A 47 1.37 -5.26 16.59
CA GLY A 47 1.33 -6.62 17.13
C GLY A 47 0.09 -7.41 16.70
N ARG A 48 -0.89 -6.74 16.09
CA ARG A 48 -2.11 -7.34 15.54
C ARG A 48 -2.37 -6.76 14.15
N SER A 49 -3.58 -6.29 13.86
CA SER A 49 -3.95 -5.74 12.56
C SER A 49 -3.64 -4.24 12.44
N ILE A 50 -3.58 -3.77 11.19
CA ILE A 50 -3.54 -2.35 10.83
C ILE A 50 -4.70 -2.07 9.87
N SER A 51 -5.53 -1.07 10.20
CA SER A 51 -6.56 -0.53 9.32
C SER A 51 -6.27 0.93 9.04
N LEU A 52 -6.14 1.28 7.76
CA LEU A 52 -5.93 2.63 7.27
C LEU A 52 -7.14 3.06 6.44
N GLU A 53 -7.83 4.12 6.86
CA GLU A 53 -9.01 4.66 6.18
C GLU A 53 -8.77 6.11 5.74
N GLY A 54 -8.74 6.37 4.43
CA GLY A 54 -8.47 7.68 3.82
C GLY A 54 -7.11 7.78 3.12
N ASP A 55 -6.56 8.99 3.05
CA ASP A 55 -5.28 9.26 2.38
C ASP A 55 -4.09 9.06 3.35
N PHE A 56 -3.12 8.22 2.98
CA PHE A 56 -1.93 7.98 3.78
C PHE A 56 -0.65 8.06 2.96
N VAL A 57 0.38 8.64 3.58
CA VAL A 57 1.76 8.59 3.07
C VAL A 57 2.65 8.01 4.17
N VAL A 58 3.25 6.87 3.91
CA VAL A 58 4.13 6.16 4.85
C VAL A 58 5.54 6.12 4.26
N ARG A 59 6.47 6.84 4.87
CA ARG A 59 7.88 6.89 4.40
C ARG A 59 8.68 5.68 4.87
N GLY A 60 8.28 5.04 5.96
CA GLY A 60 8.92 3.85 6.50
C GLY A 60 8.24 2.54 6.06
N LYS A 61 8.48 1.48 6.83
CA LYS A 61 7.84 0.17 6.64
C LYS A 61 6.46 0.13 7.28
N LEU A 62 5.57 -0.67 6.73
CA LEU A 62 4.26 -0.99 7.28
C LEU A 62 4.25 -2.50 7.61
N ASP A 63 4.21 -2.85 8.90
CA ASP A 63 4.46 -4.20 9.39
C ASP A 63 3.37 -4.61 10.40
N ALA A 64 2.59 -5.64 10.06
CA ALA A 64 1.52 -6.15 10.91
C ALA A 64 1.65 -7.66 11.11
N TYR A 65 1.53 -8.10 12.37
CA TYR A 65 1.42 -9.53 12.68
C TYR A 65 0.06 -10.13 12.32
N GLY A 66 -0.99 -9.31 12.24
CA GLY A 66 -2.31 -9.69 11.75
C GLY A 66 -2.55 -9.22 10.32
N ASP A 67 -3.79 -8.86 10.04
CA ASP A 67 -4.23 -8.37 8.74
C ASP A 67 -3.85 -6.90 8.52
N ILE A 68 -3.66 -6.50 7.26
CA ILE A 68 -3.57 -5.10 6.85
C ILE A 68 -4.75 -4.78 5.93
N THR A 69 -5.57 -3.81 6.33
CA THR A 69 -6.65 -3.27 5.51
C THR A 69 -6.34 -1.83 5.15
N MET A 70 -6.38 -1.51 3.88
CA MET A 70 -6.14 -0.17 3.34
C MET A 70 -7.35 0.23 2.50
N ASN A 71 -8.10 1.22 2.97
CA ASN A 71 -9.25 1.78 2.27
C ASN A 71 -8.96 3.24 1.93
N GLY A 72 -8.84 3.56 0.65
CA GLY A 72 -8.51 4.91 0.18
C GLY A 72 -7.23 4.94 -0.66
N SER A 73 -6.44 6.00 -0.52
CA SER A 73 -5.19 6.20 -1.27
C SER A 73 -4.00 6.11 -0.34
N VAL A 74 -3.22 5.03 -0.46
CA VAL A 74 -2.05 4.78 0.38
C VAL A 74 -0.80 4.76 -0.47
N THR A 75 0.19 5.57 -0.10
CA THR A 75 1.55 5.50 -0.66
C THR A 75 2.50 5.03 0.44
N CYS A 76 3.18 3.92 0.21
CA CYS A 76 4.20 3.38 1.11
C CYS A 76 5.54 3.34 0.40
N GLU A 77 6.56 3.90 1.04
CA GLU A 77 7.91 3.99 0.47
C GLU A 77 8.83 2.87 0.94
N GLY A 78 8.50 2.24 2.07
CA GLY A 78 9.13 1.02 2.54
C GLY A 78 8.29 -0.23 2.27
N ASP A 79 8.76 -1.35 2.81
CA ASP A 79 8.08 -2.64 2.73
C ASP A 79 6.71 -2.63 3.40
N ILE A 80 5.76 -3.33 2.78
CA ILE A 80 4.48 -3.70 3.38
C ILE A 80 4.54 -5.18 3.71
N LYS A 81 4.42 -5.54 4.99
CA LYS A 81 4.43 -6.92 5.45
C LYS A 81 3.22 -7.21 6.33
N ALA A 82 2.41 -8.18 5.95
CA ALA A 82 1.37 -8.76 6.80
C ALA A 82 1.62 -10.24 6.99
N TYR A 83 1.59 -10.72 8.23
CA TYR A 83 1.51 -12.16 8.49
C TYR A 83 0.09 -12.71 8.32
N GLY A 84 -0.94 -11.85 8.39
CA GLY A 84 -2.30 -12.16 7.99
C GLY A 84 -2.57 -11.85 6.50
N ASN A 85 -3.83 -11.52 6.23
CA ASN A 85 -4.30 -11.09 4.92
C ASN A 85 -3.97 -9.61 4.66
N ILE A 86 -3.84 -9.25 3.39
CA ILE A 86 -3.75 -7.86 2.95
C ILE A 86 -4.97 -7.58 2.09
N SER A 87 -5.72 -6.53 2.41
CA SER A 87 -6.85 -6.06 1.64
C SER A 87 -6.62 -4.61 1.26
N VAL A 88 -6.68 -4.33 -0.04
CA VAL A 88 -6.51 -3.00 -0.62
C VAL A 88 -7.79 -2.64 -1.34
N THR A 89 -8.46 -1.58 -0.90
CA THR A 89 -9.62 -0.99 -1.57
C THR A 89 -9.27 0.44 -1.95
N GLY A 90 -9.23 0.74 -3.25
CA GLY A 90 -8.85 2.05 -3.78
C GLY A 90 -7.50 2.04 -4.49
N TYR A 91 -6.54 2.82 -4.02
CA TYR A 91 -5.21 2.96 -4.64
C TYR A 91 -4.10 2.65 -3.62
N LEU A 92 -3.20 1.73 -3.97
CA LEU A 92 -1.96 1.48 -3.23
C LEU A 92 -0.76 1.63 -4.16
N SER A 93 0.18 2.49 -3.77
CA SER A 93 1.51 2.54 -4.38
C SER A 93 2.57 2.18 -3.36
N ALA A 94 3.15 0.99 -3.49
CA ALA A 94 4.28 0.50 -2.70
C ALA A 94 5.56 0.58 -3.54
N ARG A 95 6.06 1.80 -3.77
CA ARG A 95 7.22 2.08 -4.65
C ARG A 95 7.98 3.25 -4.08
N TYR A 96 9.31 3.19 -3.90
CA TYR A 96 10.13 4.41 -3.79
C TYR A 96 11.65 4.23 -3.91
N GLY A 97 12.27 5.26 -4.51
CA GLY A 97 13.48 5.99 -4.10
C GLY A 97 14.85 5.33 -4.04
N VAL A 98 14.96 4.14 -3.43
CA VAL A 98 16.26 3.56 -3.07
C VAL A 98 16.30 2.10 -3.53
N PRO A 99 17.30 1.69 -4.34
CA PRO A 99 17.40 0.32 -4.82
C PRO A 99 17.75 -0.63 -3.66
N GLY A 100 16.86 -1.59 -3.39
CA GLY A 100 17.06 -2.63 -2.38
C GLY A 100 15.74 -3.08 -1.79
N VAL A 101 15.21 -4.20 -2.29
CA VAL A 101 14.07 -4.99 -1.78
C VAL A 101 13.00 -4.17 -1.06
N ASN A 102 12.21 -3.45 -1.86
CA ASN A 102 10.93 -2.90 -1.41
C ASN A 102 9.84 -3.76 -2.03
N GLY A 103 8.95 -4.29 -1.22
CA GLY A 103 7.87 -5.14 -1.71
C GLY A 103 6.69 -5.27 -0.78
N ILE A 104 5.64 -5.86 -1.32
CA ILE A 104 4.45 -6.28 -0.59
C ILE A 104 4.62 -7.77 -0.31
N LYS A 105 4.71 -8.13 0.97
CA LYS A 105 4.79 -9.51 1.43
C LYS A 105 3.58 -9.85 2.27
N GLY A 106 2.70 -10.69 1.75
CA GLY A 106 1.53 -11.22 2.47
C GLY A 106 1.69 -12.71 2.72
N TYR A 107 1.59 -13.14 3.97
CA TYR A 107 1.59 -14.58 4.30
C TYR A 107 0.20 -15.21 4.19
N GLY A 108 -0.86 -14.40 4.24
CA GLY A 108 -2.24 -14.81 3.96
C GLY A 108 -2.66 -14.54 2.52
N LYS A 109 -3.95 -14.23 2.34
CA LYS A 109 -4.54 -13.81 1.07
C LYS A 109 -4.23 -12.33 0.79
N LEU A 110 -3.92 -12.00 -0.45
CA LEU A 110 -3.87 -10.61 -0.92
C LEU A 110 -5.10 -10.34 -1.79
N LYS A 111 -5.98 -9.45 -1.33
CA LYS A 111 -7.18 -8.99 -2.06
C LYS A 111 -6.96 -7.55 -2.53
N ILE A 112 -7.16 -7.31 -3.82
CA ILE A 112 -7.05 -6.00 -4.46
C ILE A 112 -8.41 -5.65 -5.05
N GLU A 113 -8.98 -4.53 -4.62
CA GLU A 113 -10.20 -3.91 -5.13
C GLU A 113 -9.88 -2.49 -5.57
N GLY A 114 -9.48 -2.32 -6.83
CA GLY A 114 -8.95 -1.07 -7.36
C GLY A 114 -7.55 -1.27 -7.94
N THR A 115 -6.62 -0.39 -7.61
CA THR A 115 -5.29 -0.36 -8.22
C THR A 115 -4.20 -0.60 -7.19
N LEU A 116 -3.38 -1.62 -7.40
CA LEU A 116 -2.14 -1.84 -6.66
C LEU A 116 -0.97 -1.67 -7.60
N GLU A 117 0.02 -0.90 -7.18
CA GLU A 117 1.27 -0.80 -7.89
C GLU A 117 2.46 -0.96 -6.94
N GLY A 118 3.30 -1.97 -7.20
CA GLY A 118 4.43 -2.33 -6.34
C GLY A 118 5.69 -2.61 -7.15
N THR A 119 6.84 -2.70 -6.49
CA THR A 119 8.07 -3.22 -7.13
C THR A 119 8.09 -4.74 -7.12
N GLU A 120 7.95 -5.35 -5.95
CA GLU A 120 7.89 -6.80 -5.75
C GLU A 120 6.62 -7.13 -4.96
N VAL A 121 5.87 -8.14 -5.40
CA VAL A 121 4.67 -8.63 -4.73
C VAL A 121 4.84 -10.13 -4.51
N GLU A 122 4.98 -10.52 -3.25
CA GLU A 122 5.16 -11.90 -2.82
C GLU A 122 4.00 -12.31 -1.90
N VAL A 123 3.23 -13.31 -2.33
CA VAL A 123 2.03 -13.77 -1.63
C VAL A 123 2.16 -15.27 -1.35
N TYR A 124 2.24 -15.66 -0.09
CA TYR A 124 2.31 -17.07 0.31
C TYR A 124 0.94 -17.77 0.31
N GLY A 125 -0.16 -17.00 0.24
CA GLY A 125 -1.51 -17.49 0.03
C GLY A 125 -2.05 -17.20 -1.37
N ASN A 126 -3.35 -16.92 -1.44
CA ASN A 126 -4.05 -16.64 -2.70
C ASN A 126 -4.05 -15.14 -3.01
N LEU A 127 -3.87 -14.81 -4.29
CA LEU A 127 -4.01 -13.46 -4.81
C LEU A 127 -5.36 -13.32 -5.54
N SER A 128 -6.17 -12.35 -5.15
CA SER A 128 -7.44 -12.00 -5.80
C SER A 128 -7.40 -10.55 -6.26
N ILE A 129 -7.73 -10.31 -7.53
CA ILE A 129 -7.63 -8.99 -8.17
C ILE A 129 -8.97 -8.65 -8.81
N THR A 130 -9.64 -7.67 -8.23
CA THR A 130 -10.78 -6.94 -8.79
C THR A 130 -10.29 -5.53 -9.15
N GLY A 131 -9.71 -5.38 -10.34
CA GLY A 131 -9.10 -4.13 -10.80
C GLY A 131 -7.73 -4.36 -11.44
N TYR A 132 -6.75 -3.53 -11.06
CA TYR A 132 -5.44 -3.50 -11.70
C TYR A 132 -4.31 -3.77 -10.71
N LEU A 133 -3.39 -4.66 -11.08
CA LEU A 133 -2.12 -4.87 -10.38
C LEU A 133 -0.95 -4.60 -11.33
N LYS A 134 -0.01 -3.74 -10.94
CA LYS A 134 1.27 -3.58 -11.64
C LYS A 134 2.43 -3.86 -10.73
N CYS A 135 3.34 -4.74 -11.14
CA CYS A 135 4.60 -4.93 -10.42
C CYS A 135 5.76 -5.30 -11.34
N ARG A 136 6.99 -5.24 -10.83
CA ARG A 136 8.16 -5.73 -11.56
C ARG A 136 8.30 -7.24 -11.36
N LYS A 137 8.14 -7.70 -10.12
CA LYS A 137 8.20 -9.11 -9.77
C LYS A 137 6.94 -9.54 -9.04
N LEU A 138 6.36 -10.66 -9.48
CA LEU A 138 5.20 -11.27 -8.86
C LEU A 138 5.53 -12.72 -8.50
N VAL A 139 5.40 -13.07 -7.22
CA VAL A 139 5.51 -14.44 -6.73
C VAL A 139 4.25 -14.77 -5.94
N VAL A 140 3.52 -15.80 -6.36
CA VAL A 140 2.29 -16.27 -5.69
C VAL A 140 2.41 -17.77 -5.47
N TYR A 141 2.49 -18.19 -4.21
CA TYR A 141 2.57 -19.60 -3.85
C TYR A 141 1.21 -20.31 -3.84
N GLY A 142 0.11 -19.54 -3.76
CA GLY A 142 -1.26 -20.04 -3.95
C GLY A 142 -1.80 -19.80 -5.36
N SER A 143 -3.12 -19.63 -5.47
CA SER A 143 -3.79 -19.31 -6.74
C SER A 143 -3.85 -17.80 -6.99
N LEU A 144 -3.73 -17.39 -8.26
CA LEU A 144 -4.04 -16.04 -8.73
C LEU A 144 -5.43 -16.04 -9.38
N THR A 145 -6.34 -15.18 -8.92
CA THR A 145 -7.69 -15.03 -9.49
C THR A 145 -7.93 -13.60 -9.93
N LEU A 146 -8.30 -13.40 -11.19
CA LEU A 146 -8.85 -12.15 -11.70
C LEU A 146 -10.38 -12.20 -11.63
N ILE A 147 -11.00 -11.15 -11.11
CA ILE A 147 -12.45 -11.07 -10.92
C ILE A 147 -13.01 -9.87 -11.67
N GLY A 148 -13.87 -10.12 -12.65
CA GLY A 148 -14.50 -9.11 -13.49
C GLY A 148 -13.79 -8.92 -14.84
N PRO A 149 -14.51 -8.47 -15.87
CA PRO A 149 -14.00 -8.40 -17.24
C PRO A 149 -12.92 -7.33 -17.46
N SER A 150 -12.85 -6.32 -16.59
CA SER A 150 -11.84 -5.25 -16.63
C SER A 150 -10.62 -5.51 -15.75
N SER A 151 -10.60 -6.63 -15.02
CA SER A 151 -9.51 -6.94 -14.09
C SER A 151 -8.31 -7.51 -14.82
N THR A 152 -7.14 -6.96 -14.52
CA THR A 152 -5.89 -7.34 -15.19
C THR A 152 -4.69 -7.07 -14.30
N TYR A 153 -3.54 -7.63 -14.69
CA TYR A 153 -2.28 -7.37 -14.03
C TYR A 153 -1.14 -7.31 -15.05
N VAL A 154 -0.08 -6.59 -14.70
CA VAL A 154 1.12 -6.42 -15.51
C VAL A 154 2.34 -6.70 -14.65
N VAL A 155 3.20 -7.60 -15.12
CA VAL A 155 4.47 -7.94 -14.47
C VAL A 155 5.61 -7.58 -15.44
N GLU A 156 6.54 -6.72 -15.01
CA GLU A 156 7.57 -6.16 -15.90
C GLU A 156 8.83 -7.03 -16.03
N GLU A 157 9.19 -7.83 -15.02
CA GLU A 157 10.43 -8.61 -14.99
C GLU A 157 10.21 -10.12 -14.85
N SER A 158 9.57 -10.57 -13.76
CA SER A 158 9.45 -12.01 -13.46
C SER A 158 8.13 -12.34 -12.78
N GLU A 159 7.46 -13.38 -13.27
CA GLU A 159 6.22 -13.89 -12.72
C GLU A 159 6.33 -15.38 -12.37
N GLU A 160 6.04 -15.72 -11.12
CA GLU A 160 5.94 -17.09 -10.64
C GLU A 160 4.61 -17.27 -9.91
N VAL A 161 3.71 -18.10 -10.45
CA VAL A 161 2.46 -18.48 -9.79
C VAL A 161 2.45 -20.00 -9.70
N VAL A 162 2.55 -20.52 -8.48
CA VAL A 162 2.63 -21.97 -8.20
C VAL A 162 1.27 -22.64 -8.35
N GLY A 163 0.21 -21.97 -7.91
CA GLY A 163 -1.17 -22.45 -8.03
C GLY A 163 -1.84 -22.12 -9.37
N ALA A 164 -3.15 -22.29 -9.41
CA ALA A 164 -3.94 -22.01 -10.61
C ALA A 164 -4.03 -20.50 -10.89
N LYS A 165 -4.02 -20.13 -12.17
CA LYS A 165 -4.45 -18.80 -12.65
C LYS A 165 -5.90 -18.90 -13.13
N LEU A 166 -6.78 -18.15 -12.50
CA LEU A 166 -8.22 -18.21 -12.72
C LEU A 166 -8.73 -16.84 -13.18
N MET A 167 -9.77 -16.85 -14.02
CA MET A 167 -10.55 -15.67 -14.33
C MET A 167 -12.02 -15.96 -14.03
N ARG A 168 -12.68 -15.05 -13.31
CA ARG A 168 -14.08 -15.17 -12.89
C ARG A 168 -14.83 -13.88 -13.25
N GLU A 169 -16.09 -13.99 -13.61
CA GLU A 169 -16.91 -12.81 -13.93
C GLU A 169 -17.41 -12.09 -12.68
N GLN A 170 -17.67 -12.81 -11.60
CA GLN A 170 -18.10 -12.29 -10.31
C GLN A 170 -17.25 -12.90 -9.19
N GLU A 171 -17.10 -12.15 -8.09
CA GLU A 171 -16.51 -12.70 -6.88
C GLU A 171 -17.38 -13.87 -6.45
N ALA A 172 -16.75 -15.02 -6.18
CA ALA A 172 -17.54 -16.17 -5.80
C ALA A 172 -18.01 -15.92 -4.36
N ASP A 173 -19.31 -15.71 -4.18
CA ASP A 173 -19.99 -15.63 -2.89
C ASP A 173 -19.82 -16.97 -2.15
N TRP A 174 -18.73 -17.12 -1.39
CA TRP A 174 -18.54 -18.26 -0.48
C TRP A 174 -18.40 -17.76 0.96
N GLU A 175 -19.25 -16.81 1.37
CA GLU A 175 -19.59 -16.65 2.78
C GLU A 175 -20.78 -17.55 3.10
N PHE A 176 -20.49 -18.72 3.67
CA PHE A 176 -21.41 -19.50 4.49
C PHE A 176 -20.76 -19.72 5.86
#